data_AF-A0ABD2NBP3-F1
#
_entry.id   AF-A0ABD2NBP3-F1
#
_cell.length_a   1.000
_cell.length_b   1.000
_cell.length_c   1.000
_cell.angle_alpha   90.00
_cell.angle_beta   90.00
_cell.angle_gamma   90.00
#
_symmetry.space_group_name_H-M   'P 1'
#
loop_
_entity.id
_entity.type
_entity.pdbx_description
1 polymer ?
#
loop_
_entity_poly.entity_id
_entity_poly.type
_entity_poly.pdbx_seq_one_letter_code
_entity_poly.pdbx_strand_id
1 'polypeptide(L)'
;MSDYKSHKTSHSTDKKFQCQKCDNSYKTLSNLNFHLKSHQKKLPFLCNICGKGFMRKEYLETHTNNHNNIKNFVCSICSKRFSSQKNLDSHFKYHDRSIKREICNICGKSLTTSMNEHLRIHTNLREFECNHCELKFNTKDTLRKHKKIKHKEPS
;
A
#
# COMPACT_ATOMS: atom_id res chain seq x y z
N MET A 1 2.29 11.31 33.68
CA MET A 1 1.00 11.57 33.02
C MET A 1 1.27 12.59 31.93
N SER A 2 1.49 12.13 30.70
CA SER A 2 1.93 12.95 29.57
C SER A 2 0.78 13.14 28.58
N ASP A 3 0.40 14.39 28.40
CA ASP A 3 -0.75 14.90 27.67
C ASP A 3 -0.90 14.34 26.24
N TYR A 4 -1.88 13.47 26.06
CA TYR A 4 -2.32 12.96 24.76
C TYR A 4 -3.23 13.98 24.06
N LYS A 5 -2.75 15.19 23.80
CA LYS A 5 -3.58 16.25 23.21
C LYS A 5 -2.86 17.18 22.24
N SER A 6 -2.13 16.62 21.27
CA SER A 6 -1.58 17.43 20.16
C SER A 6 -1.41 16.67 18.84
N HIS A 7 -2.36 15.79 18.48
CA HIS A 7 -2.44 15.23 17.11
C HIS A 7 -3.75 15.58 16.37
N LYS A 8 -4.45 16.64 16.77
CA LYS A 8 -5.73 17.05 16.16
C LYS A 8 -5.75 18.44 15.52
N THR A 9 -4.58 19.03 15.24
CA THR A 9 -4.52 20.43 14.77
C THR A 9 -3.71 20.63 13.48
N SER A 10 -3.67 19.63 12.59
CA SER A 10 -3.08 19.76 11.24
C SER A 10 -3.95 19.21 10.11
N HIS A 11 -5.27 19.16 10.29
CA HIS A 11 -6.23 18.81 9.23
C HIS A 11 -7.38 19.81 9.13
N SER A 12 -7.09 21.08 8.85
CA SER A 12 -8.12 21.98 8.33
C SER A 12 -7.63 22.65 7.05
N THR A 13 -8.08 22.09 5.93
CA THR A 13 -8.58 22.79 4.73
C THR A 13 -9.32 21.77 3.84
N ASP A 14 -10.64 21.92 3.74
CA ASP A 14 -11.53 21.35 2.70
C ASP A 14 -11.82 19.84 2.65
N LYS A 15 -12.14 19.18 3.77
CA LYS A 15 -12.85 17.88 3.74
C LYS A 15 -14.30 18.04 4.20
N LYS A 16 -15.19 18.40 3.28
CA LYS A 16 -16.62 18.71 3.58
C LYS A 16 -17.51 17.48 3.74
N PHE A 17 -17.11 16.31 3.21
CA PHE A 17 -17.99 15.15 3.11
C PHE A 17 -17.47 13.99 3.95
N GLN A 18 -18.10 13.76 5.11
CA GLN A 18 -17.75 12.70 6.05
C GLN A 18 -18.54 11.42 5.79
N CYS A 19 -17.88 10.26 5.93
CA CYS A 19 -18.56 8.98 5.91
C CYS A 19 -19.32 8.74 7.22
N GLN A 20 -20.58 8.31 7.13
CA GLN A 20 -21.40 7.99 8.31
C GLN A 20 -21.10 6.59 8.88
N LYS A 21 -20.28 5.79 8.20
CA LYS A 21 -19.94 4.41 8.59
C LYS A 21 -18.51 4.25 9.11
N CYS A 22 -17.67 5.28 9.00
CA CYS A 22 -16.30 5.30 9.51
C CYS A 22 -15.75 6.74 9.58
N ASP A 23 -14.59 6.93 10.21
CA ASP A 23 -14.00 8.26 10.43
C ASP A 23 -13.33 8.89 9.18
N ASN A 24 -13.57 8.35 7.99
CA ASN A 24 -13.00 8.88 6.76
C ASN A 24 -13.78 10.10 6.23
N SER A 25 -13.04 11.15 5.87
CA SER A 25 -13.58 12.37 5.25
C SER A 25 -12.93 12.68 3.90
N TYR A 26 -13.72 13.22 2.99
CA TYR A 26 -13.38 13.43 1.58
C TYR A 26 -13.61 14.88 1.16
N LYS A 27 -12.82 15.32 0.17
CA LYS A 27 -12.90 16.67 -0.39
C LYS A 27 -14.10 16.88 -1.32
N THR A 28 -14.61 15.80 -1.92
CA THR A 28 -15.70 15.85 -2.90
C THR A 28 -16.74 14.77 -2.61
N LEU A 29 -18.01 15.05 -2.96
CA LEU A 29 -19.10 14.08 -2.82
C LEU A 29 -18.86 12.83 -3.67
N SER A 30 -18.30 12.97 -4.88
CA SER A 30 -17.94 11.83 -5.74
C SER A 30 -16.95 10.88 -5.07
N ASN A 31 -15.97 11.41 -4.34
CA ASN A 31 -15.01 10.60 -3.60
C ASN A 31 -15.66 9.91 -2.39
N LEU A 32 -16.57 10.59 -1.68
CA LEU A 32 -17.35 9.98 -0.61
C LEU A 32 -18.24 8.85 -1.16
N ASN A 33 -19.01 9.10 -2.22
CA ASN A 33 -19.88 8.09 -2.85
C ASN A 33 -19.08 6.88 -3.34
N PHE A 34 -17.89 7.12 -3.89
CA PHE A 34 -16.98 6.07 -4.27
C PHE A 34 -16.50 5.27 -3.05
N HIS A 35 -16.14 5.93 -1.95
CA HIS A 35 -15.79 5.25 -0.70
C HIS A 35 -16.96 4.45 -0.13
N LEU A 36 -18.19 4.96 -0.18
CA LEU A 36 -19.37 4.26 0.35
C LEU A 36 -19.61 2.90 -0.34
N LYS A 37 -19.25 2.77 -1.62
CA LYS A 37 -19.27 1.48 -2.33
C LYS A 37 -18.32 0.45 -1.71
N SER A 38 -17.22 0.86 -1.06
CA SER A 38 -16.33 -0.06 -0.33
C SER A 38 -17.00 -0.70 0.89
N HIS A 39 -17.93 0.00 1.55
CA HIS A 39 -18.71 -0.56 2.65
C HIS A 39 -19.76 -1.57 2.16
N GLN A 40 -20.19 -1.49 0.91
CA GLN A 40 -21.20 -2.38 0.34
C GLN A 40 -20.60 -3.71 -0.16
N LYS A 41 -19.27 -3.90 -0.10
CA LYS A 41 -18.52 -5.05 -0.65
C LYS A 41 -18.79 -5.36 -2.13
N LYS A 42 -19.59 -4.56 -2.84
CA LYS A 42 -19.85 -4.69 -4.27
C LYS A 42 -18.76 -3.95 -5.03
N LEU A 43 -17.78 -4.71 -5.50
CA LEU A 43 -16.71 -4.22 -6.35
C LEU A 43 -17.20 -4.31 -7.81
N PRO A 44 -17.45 -3.17 -8.48
CA PRO A 44 -18.11 -3.17 -9.80
C PRO A 44 -17.27 -3.77 -10.92
N PHE A 45 -15.96 -3.89 -10.74
CA PHE A 45 -15.04 -4.44 -11.74
C PHE A 45 -14.37 -5.69 -11.19
N LEU A 46 -14.67 -6.85 -11.76
CA LEU A 46 -14.09 -8.13 -11.32
C LEU A 46 -13.03 -8.61 -12.32
N CYS A 47 -11.94 -9.15 -11.80
CA CYS A 47 -10.96 -9.86 -12.61
C CYS A 47 -11.53 -11.21 -13.03
N ASN A 48 -11.58 -11.46 -14.34
CA ASN A 48 -12.01 -12.74 -14.90
C ASN A 48 -11.00 -13.89 -14.64
N ILE A 49 -9.74 -13.58 -14.34
CA ILE A 49 -8.69 -14.59 -14.10
C ILE A 49 -8.70 -15.08 -12.64
N CYS A 50 -8.84 -14.19 -11.67
CA CYS A 50 -8.73 -14.54 -10.25
C CYS A 50 -9.95 -14.16 -9.39
N GLY A 51 -11.01 -13.61 -10.00
CA GLY A 51 -12.22 -13.18 -9.29
C GLY A 51 -12.06 -11.93 -8.42
N LYS A 52 -10.84 -11.36 -8.32
CA LYS A 52 -10.57 -10.20 -7.46
C LYS A 52 -11.31 -8.96 -7.96
N GLY A 53 -12.01 -8.30 -7.05
CA GLY A 53 -12.76 -7.08 -7.37
C GLY A 53 -11.96 -5.79 -7.20
N PHE A 54 -12.32 -4.80 -8.00
CA PHE A 54 -11.75 -3.47 -8.03
C PHE A 54 -12.86 -2.42 -8.11
N MET A 55 -12.56 -1.27 -7.54
CA MET A 55 -13.48 -0.14 -7.53
C MET A 55 -13.41 0.72 -8.79
N ARG A 56 -12.27 0.67 -9.51
CA ARG A 56 -12.05 1.40 -10.76
C ARG A 56 -11.57 0.47 -11.84
N LYS A 57 -11.99 0.73 -13.08
CA LYS A 57 -11.55 0.01 -14.27
C LYS A 57 -10.03 0.08 -14.48
N GLU A 58 -9.42 1.25 -14.26
CA GLU A 58 -7.95 1.45 -14.35
C GLU A 58 -7.16 0.50 -13.42
N TYR A 59 -7.71 0.19 -12.24
CA TYR A 59 -7.07 -0.72 -11.29
C TYR A 59 -7.26 -2.18 -11.67
N LEU A 60 -8.42 -2.52 -12.23
CA LEU A 60 -8.61 -3.85 -12.82
C LEU A 60 -7.66 -4.06 -14.00
N GLU A 61 -7.53 -3.09 -14.90
CA GLU A 61 -6.66 -3.19 -16.08
C GLU A 61 -5.18 -3.35 -15.69
N THR A 62 -4.67 -2.50 -14.81
CA THR A 62 -3.29 -2.62 -14.29
C THR A 62 -3.07 -3.94 -13.54
N HIS A 63 -4.10 -4.45 -12.86
CA HIS A 63 -4.05 -5.77 -12.24
C HIS A 63 -3.99 -6.91 -13.27
N THR A 64 -4.86 -6.89 -14.28
CA THR A 64 -4.89 -7.87 -15.38
C THR A 64 -3.59 -7.87 -16.17
N ASN A 65 -2.97 -6.71 -16.38
CA ASN A 65 -1.64 -6.61 -16.99
C ASN A 65 -0.59 -7.45 -16.23
N ASN A 66 -0.69 -7.54 -14.90
CA ASN A 66 0.24 -8.39 -14.13
C ASN A 66 -0.01 -9.88 -14.36
N HIS A 67 -1.24 -10.33 -14.56
CA HIS A 67 -1.54 -11.72 -14.90
C HIS A 67 -0.93 -12.09 -16.26
N ASN A 68 -1.05 -11.21 -17.23
CA ASN A 68 -0.57 -11.42 -18.59
C ASN A 68 0.91 -11.05 -18.77
N ASN A 69 1.61 -10.65 -17.70
CA ASN A 69 2.97 -10.12 -17.74
C ASN A 69 3.16 -8.93 -18.71
N ILE A 70 2.08 -8.21 -18.99
CA ILE A 70 2.06 -7.03 -19.86
C ILE A 70 2.67 -5.85 -19.09
N LYS A 71 3.74 -5.28 -19.66
CA LYS A 71 4.46 -4.15 -19.08
C LYS A 71 4.61 -3.06 -20.13
N ASN A 72 3.56 -2.26 -20.28
CA ASN A 72 3.44 -1.23 -21.32
C ASN A 72 4.31 0.00 -21.09
N PHE A 73 4.78 0.20 -19.85
CA PHE A 73 5.49 1.40 -19.47
C PHE A 73 6.99 1.11 -19.38
N VAL A 74 7.82 1.87 -20.09
CA VAL A 74 9.27 1.63 -20.19
C VAL A 74 10.01 2.82 -19.60
N CYS A 75 11.00 2.55 -18.74
CA CYS A 75 11.94 3.56 -18.30
C CYS A 75 12.89 3.92 -19.44
N SER A 76 12.94 5.20 -19.82
CA SER A 76 13.85 5.68 -20.86
C SER A 76 15.32 5.68 -20.44
N ILE A 77 15.62 5.60 -19.15
CA ILE A 77 16.99 5.68 -18.62
C ILE A 77 17.64 4.28 -18.53
N CYS A 78 16.88 3.26 -18.12
CA CYS A 78 17.41 1.90 -17.92
C CYS A 78 16.63 0.79 -18.63
N SER A 79 15.67 1.15 -19.49
CA SER A 79 14.83 0.23 -20.28
C SER A 79 13.97 -0.76 -19.45
N LYS A 80 13.92 -0.58 -18.12
CA LYS A 80 13.10 -1.41 -17.24
C LYS A 80 11.61 -1.18 -17.51
N ARG A 81 10.84 -2.27 -17.57
CA ARG A 81 9.40 -2.25 -17.90
C ARG A 81 8.50 -2.38 -16.66
N PHE A 82 7.36 -1.71 -16.68
CA PHE A 82 6.37 -1.62 -15.60
C PHE A 82 4.94 -1.83 -16.14
N SER A 83 4.06 -2.36 -15.28
CA SER A 83 2.65 -2.63 -15.61
C SER A 83 1.71 -1.44 -15.39
N SER A 84 2.20 -0.36 -14.80
CA SER A 84 1.45 0.90 -14.63
C SER A 84 2.36 2.12 -14.69
N GLN A 85 1.82 3.25 -15.16
CA GLN A 85 2.52 4.55 -15.20
C GLN A 85 2.99 4.98 -13.82
N LYS A 86 2.14 4.85 -12.79
CA LYS A 86 2.48 5.21 -11.40
C LYS A 86 3.73 4.48 -10.88
N ASN A 87 3.90 3.20 -11.26
CA ASN A 87 5.09 2.44 -10.88
C ASN A 87 6.34 2.94 -11.62
N LEU A 88 6.21 3.32 -12.88
CA LEU A 88 7.28 3.96 -13.65
C LEU A 88 7.66 5.33 -13.06
N ASP A 89 6.69 6.18 -12.72
CA ASP A 89 6.93 7.49 -12.10
C ASP A 89 7.67 7.35 -10.77
N SER A 90 7.25 6.38 -9.95
CA SER A 90 7.93 6.06 -8.69
C SER A 90 9.34 5.54 -8.92
N HIS A 91 9.55 4.81 -10.02
CA HIS A 91 10.87 4.32 -10.42
C HIS A 91 11.79 5.45 -10.92
N PHE A 92 11.29 6.48 -11.61
CA PHE A 92 12.13 7.61 -12.04
C PHE A 92 12.81 8.32 -10.88
N LYS A 93 12.19 8.33 -9.69
CA LYS A 93 12.80 8.85 -8.46
C LYS A 93 14.10 8.13 -8.05
N TYR A 94 14.35 6.93 -8.58
CA TYR A 94 15.61 6.23 -8.35
C TYR A 94 16.74 6.74 -9.25
N HIS A 95 16.42 7.33 -10.39
CA HIS A 95 17.40 7.92 -11.30
C HIS A 95 17.73 9.36 -10.92
N ASP A 96 16.85 10.03 -10.18
CA ASP A 96 17.09 11.37 -9.67
C ASP A 96 18.08 11.35 -8.50
N ARG A 97 19.29 11.86 -8.75
CA ARG A 97 20.36 12.00 -7.75
C ARG A 97 20.13 13.15 -6.78
N SER A 98 19.21 14.07 -7.07
CA SER A 98 18.85 15.19 -6.19
C SER A 98 17.88 14.76 -5.08
N ILE A 99 17.16 13.65 -5.28
CA ILE A 99 16.27 13.10 -4.25
C ILE A 99 17.12 12.49 -3.14
N LYS A 100 17.22 13.23 -2.03
CA LYS A 100 17.76 12.71 -0.77
C LYS A 100 16.87 11.57 -0.30
N ARG A 101 17.38 10.35 -0.41
CA ARG A 101 16.71 9.17 0.13
C ARG A 101 16.91 9.17 1.63
N GLU A 102 15.87 8.77 2.36
CA GLU A 102 15.97 8.55 3.80
C GLU A 102 17.00 7.45 4.06
N ILE A 103 18.05 7.80 4.81
CA ILE A 103 19.12 6.87 5.18
C ILE A 103 18.85 6.42 6.61
N CYS A 104 18.79 5.11 6.83
CA CYS A 104 18.71 4.58 8.19
C CYS A 104 19.99 4.94 8.96
N ASN A 105 19.85 5.63 10.08
CA ASN A 105 20.97 5.99 10.96
C ASN A 105 21.58 4.79 11.72
N ILE A 106 20.88 3.66 11.81
CA ILE A 106 21.36 2.44 12.47
C ILE A 106 22.25 1.61 11.52
N CYS A 107 21.86 1.47 10.24
CA CYS A 107 22.54 0.56 9.31
C CYS A 107 23.03 1.20 8.01
N GLY A 108 22.86 2.52 7.84
CA GLY A 108 23.30 3.27 6.66
C GLY A 108 22.53 2.95 5.37
N LYS A 109 21.48 2.12 5.41
CA LYS A 109 20.73 1.75 4.21
C LYS A 109 19.84 2.88 3.74
N SER A 110 19.94 3.22 2.46
CA SER A 110 18.98 4.05 1.74
C SER A 110 17.65 3.31 1.60
N LEU A 111 16.58 3.91 2.09
CA LEU A 111 15.26 3.30 2.12
C LEU A 111 14.41 3.69 0.92
N THR A 112 13.62 2.72 0.48
CA THR A 112 12.58 2.86 -0.55
C THR A 112 11.17 2.82 0.04
N THR A 113 11.09 2.49 1.33
CA THR A 113 9.89 2.38 2.15
C THR A 113 9.92 3.43 3.28
N SER A 114 8.85 3.55 4.05
CA SER A 114 8.83 4.41 5.25
C SER A 114 9.94 4.03 6.23
N MET A 115 10.64 5.03 6.79
CA MET A 115 11.65 4.85 7.85
C MET A 115 11.09 4.07 9.03
N ASN A 116 9.88 4.40 9.48
CA ASN A 116 9.24 3.74 10.63
C ASN A 116 9.03 2.24 10.39
N GLU A 117 8.67 1.84 9.17
CA GLU A 117 8.51 0.44 8.82
C GLU A 117 9.87 -0.27 8.78
N HIS A 118 10.91 0.40 8.26
CA HIS A 118 12.26 -0.15 8.25
C HIS A 118 12.80 -0.36 9.65
N LEU A 119 12.59 0.57 10.59
CA LEU A 119 13.12 0.48 11.95
C LEU A 119 12.61 -0.75 12.74
N ARG A 120 11.50 -1.37 12.30
CA ARG A 120 11.01 -2.65 12.86
C ARG A 120 12.03 -3.78 12.75
N ILE A 121 12.93 -3.74 11.76
CA ILE A 121 13.97 -4.77 11.60
C ILE A 121 15.08 -4.65 12.65
N HIS A 122 15.36 -3.43 13.14
CA HIS A 122 16.41 -3.17 14.13
C HIS A 122 15.91 -3.39 15.56
N THR A 123 14.62 -3.15 15.78
CA THR A 123 14.00 -3.25 17.10
C THR A 123 13.53 -4.67 17.46
N ASN A 124 13.68 -5.65 16.56
CA ASN A 124 13.13 -7.00 16.69
C ASN A 124 11.61 -7.04 17.02
N LEU A 125 10.89 -5.95 16.77
CA LEU A 125 9.46 -5.85 17.04
C LEU A 125 8.70 -6.76 16.07
N ARG A 126 8.27 -7.91 16.58
CA ARG A 126 7.51 -8.92 15.84
C ARG A 126 6.06 -8.91 16.32
N GLU A 127 5.33 -7.88 15.91
CA GLU A 127 3.94 -7.64 16.33
C GLU A 127 2.93 -8.53 15.60
N PHE A 128 3.32 -9.17 14.50
CA PHE A 128 2.41 -9.96 13.67
C PHE A 128 2.57 -11.45 13.96
N GLU A 129 1.63 -11.99 14.73
CA GLU A 129 1.62 -13.39 15.15
C GLU A 129 0.83 -14.28 14.17
N CYS A 130 1.30 -15.50 13.97
CA CYS A 130 0.55 -16.52 13.24
C CYS A 130 -0.51 -17.14 14.16
N ASN A 131 -1.73 -17.31 13.65
CA ASN A 131 -2.82 -17.95 14.39
C ASN A 131 -2.78 -19.49 14.31
N HIS A 132 -1.84 -20.06 13.55
CA HIS A 132 -1.67 -21.50 13.37
C HIS A 132 -0.36 -22.03 13.99
N CYS A 133 0.53 -21.13 14.43
CA CYS A 133 1.78 -21.47 15.13
C CYS A 133 2.32 -20.26 15.91
N GLU A 134 3.27 -20.48 16.81
CA GLU A 134 3.80 -19.44 17.70
C GLU A 134 4.78 -18.45 17.03
N LEU A 135 4.94 -18.52 15.71
CA LEU A 135 5.88 -17.67 14.99
C LEU A 135 5.37 -16.24 14.87
N LYS A 136 6.25 -15.29 15.23
CA LYS A 136 6.02 -13.86 15.13
C LYS A 136 6.87 -13.20 14.04
N PHE A 137 6.29 -12.22 13.37
CA PHE A 137 6.85 -11.54 12.19
C PHE A 137 6.86 -10.02 12.37
N ASN A 138 7.80 -9.36 11.71
CA ASN A 138 7.99 -7.91 11.78
C ASN A 138 7.09 -7.11 10.84
N THR A 139 6.51 -7.74 9.82
CA THR A 139 5.62 -7.11 8.84
C THR A 139 4.42 -8.02 8.49
N LYS A 140 3.28 -7.44 8.13
CA LYS A 140 2.09 -8.20 7.68
C LYS A 140 2.37 -9.06 6.45
N ASP A 141 3.20 -8.56 5.52
CA ASP A 141 3.53 -9.29 4.29
C ASP A 141 4.35 -10.56 4.55
N THR A 142 5.30 -10.51 5.50
CA THR A 142 6.08 -11.70 5.86
C THR A 142 5.21 -12.74 6.55
N LEU A 143 4.29 -12.33 7.45
CA LEU A 143 3.29 -13.22 8.03
C LEU A 143 2.39 -13.85 6.95
N ARG A 144 1.88 -13.06 5.99
CA ARG A 144 1.02 -13.56 4.91
C ARG A 144 1.74 -14.60 4.04
N LYS A 145 3.00 -14.35 3.68
CA LYS A 145 3.83 -15.32 2.94
C LYS A 145 4.04 -16.61 3.73
N HIS A 146 4.33 -16.49 5.02
CA HIS A 146 4.45 -17.64 5.92
C HIS A 146 3.15 -18.45 5.95
N LYS A 147 1.99 -17.82 6.18
CA LYS A 147 0.67 -18.49 6.17
C LYS A 147 0.38 -19.19 4.84
N LYS A 148 0.68 -18.55 3.72
CA LYS A 148 0.50 -19.13 2.39
C LYS A 148 1.37 -20.38 2.16
N ILE A 149 2.63 -20.35 2.60
CA ILE A 149 3.59 -21.44 2.33
C ILE A 149 3.46 -22.57 3.34
N LYS A 150 3.34 -22.25 4.63
CA LYS A 150 3.36 -23.21 5.73
C LYS A 150 1.98 -23.69 6.14
N HIS A 151 0.95 -22.86 6.00
CA HIS A 151 -0.44 -23.19 6.37
C HIS A 151 -1.39 -23.24 5.18
N LYS A 152 -0.90 -23.05 3.95
CA LYS A 152 -1.67 -23.09 2.69
C LYS A 152 -2.93 -22.22 2.70
N GLU A 153 -2.93 -21.12 3.45
CA GLU A 153 -4.09 -20.22 3.48
C GLU A 153 -4.26 -19.50 2.12
N PRO A 154 -5.49 -19.51 1.56
CA PRO A 154 -5.80 -18.71 0.38
C PRO A 154 -5.76 -17.21 0.71
N SER A 155 -5.38 -16.43 -0.30
CA SER A 155 -5.10 -14.98 -0.20
C SER A 155 -6.34 -14.12 -0.06
#